data_AF-A0A132NAC7-F1
#
_entry.id   AF-A0A132NAC7-F1
#
_cell.length_a   1.000
_cell.length_b   1.000
_cell.length_c   1.000
_cell.angle_alpha   90.00
_cell.angle_beta   90.00
_cell.angle_gamma   90.00
#
_symmetry.space_group_name_H-M   'P 1'
#
loop_
_entity.id
_entity.type
_entity.pdbx_description
1 polymer ?
#
loop_
_entity_poly.entity_id
_entity_poly.type
_entity_poly.pdbx_seq_one_letter_code
_entity_poly.pdbx_strand_id
1 'polypeptide(L)'
;MHQDPQVPNYGRPGRGPKLVKGMVLAVEPMINLGSRHTVLLDDGWTVKTRDGSYSAHFEHTVALTDDGPWVLTALDGGEAKLAELGARWRGRALTGPAVGDSATRVRHRVAEVW
;
A
#
# COMPACT_ATOMS: atom_id res chain seq x y z
N MET A 1 3.77 -9.88 -9.38
CA MET A 1 3.07 -9.36 -10.58
C MET A 1 2.90 -7.89 -10.30
N HIS A 2 3.51 -6.98 -11.07
CA HIS A 2 3.63 -5.56 -10.67
C HIS A 2 3.11 -4.65 -11.79
N GLN A 3 2.58 -3.49 -11.40
CA GLN A 3 2.12 -2.45 -12.33
C GLN A 3 2.55 -1.08 -11.81
N ASP A 4 2.76 -0.15 -12.72
CA ASP A 4 2.99 1.25 -12.36
C ASP A 4 1.81 1.85 -11.56
N PRO A 5 2.07 2.81 -10.66
CA PRO A 5 3.37 3.44 -10.41
C PRO A 5 4.20 2.70 -9.35
N GLN A 6 5.53 2.79 -9.49
CA GLN A 6 6.43 2.47 -8.39
C GLN A 6 6.31 3.51 -7.27
N VAL A 7 6.16 3.05 -6.02
CA VAL A 7 6.06 3.89 -4.81
C VAL A 7 7.15 3.50 -3.82
N PRO A 8 8.34 4.14 -3.88
CA PRO A 8 9.43 3.79 -2.98
C PRO A 8 9.06 4.05 -1.51
N ASN A 9 9.46 3.14 -0.63
CA ASN A 9 9.32 3.27 0.83
C ASN A 9 10.23 4.36 1.46
N TYR A 10 10.92 5.15 0.64
CA TYR A 10 11.82 6.22 1.06
C TYR A 10 11.64 7.45 0.17
N GLY A 11 11.89 8.62 0.73
CA GLY A 11 11.79 9.87 -0.02
C GLY A 11 11.53 11.06 0.88
N ARG A 12 11.38 12.23 0.25
CA ARG A 12 10.95 13.44 0.95
C ARG A 12 9.42 13.51 0.94
N PRO A 13 8.78 13.93 2.05
CA PRO A 13 7.34 14.18 2.07
C PRO A 13 6.89 15.09 0.92
N GLY A 14 5.74 14.79 0.31
CA GLY A 14 5.21 15.55 -0.82
C GLY A 14 5.92 15.34 -2.16
N ARG A 15 6.74 14.27 -2.27
CA ARG A 15 7.33 13.80 -3.54
C ARG A 15 6.79 12.40 -3.87
N GLY A 16 6.79 12.05 -5.16
CA GLY A 16 6.30 10.77 -5.66
C GLY A 16 5.16 10.92 -6.67
N PRO A 17 4.59 9.79 -7.14
CA PRO A 17 3.49 9.79 -8.08
C PRO A 17 2.23 10.45 -7.47
N LYS A 18 1.43 11.08 -8.33
CA LYS A 18 0.15 11.64 -7.91
C LYS A 18 -0.82 10.49 -7.61
N LEU A 19 -1.22 10.41 -6.35
CA LEU A 19 -2.24 9.47 -5.89
C LEU A 19 -3.63 9.93 -6.35
N VAL A 20 -4.37 9.05 -7.03
CA VAL A 20 -5.73 9.33 -7.50
C VAL A 20 -6.68 8.19 -7.12
N LYS A 21 -7.97 8.54 -6.99
CA LYS A 21 -9.05 7.59 -6.75
C LYS A 21 -9.01 6.42 -7.74
N GLY A 22 -9.28 5.23 -7.24
CA GLY A 22 -9.33 3.98 -8.02
C GLY A 22 -8.00 3.26 -8.12
N MET A 23 -6.90 3.89 -7.67
CA MET A 23 -5.64 3.20 -7.45
C MET A 23 -5.74 2.26 -6.26
N VAL A 24 -5.07 1.12 -6.37
CA VAL A 24 -4.82 0.19 -5.28
C VAL A 24 -3.31 0.01 -5.21
N LEU A 25 -2.73 0.27 -4.04
CA LEU A 25 -1.28 0.29 -3.82
C LEU A 25 -0.89 -0.69 -2.73
N ALA A 26 0.19 -1.43 -2.93
CA ALA A 26 0.94 -1.98 -1.81
C ALA A 26 1.67 -0.86 -1.06
N VAL A 27 1.55 -0.88 0.25
CA VAL A 27 2.40 -0.13 1.18
C VAL A 27 3.20 -1.18 1.94
N GLU A 28 4.45 -1.37 1.54
CA GLU A 28 5.26 -2.56 1.85
C GLU A 28 6.66 -2.23 2.40
N PRO A 29 6.77 -1.51 3.53
CA PRO A 29 8.07 -1.10 4.05
C PRO A 29 8.93 -2.29 4.52
N MET A 30 10.12 -2.39 3.95
CA MET A 30 11.22 -3.21 4.48
C MET A 30 12.18 -2.33 5.28
N ILE A 31 12.34 -2.62 6.57
CA ILE A 31 13.20 -1.86 7.48
C ILE A 31 14.37 -2.73 7.90
N ASN A 32 15.58 -2.20 7.74
CA ASN A 32 16.81 -2.84 8.19
C ASN A 32 17.28 -2.22 9.51
N LEU A 33 17.75 -3.04 10.44
CA LEU A 33 18.31 -2.56 11.71
C LEU A 33 19.63 -1.81 11.49
N GLY A 34 20.45 -2.26 10.54
CA GLY A 34 21.72 -1.63 10.19
C GLY A 34 21.63 -0.82 8.90
N SER A 35 22.46 -1.19 7.92
CA SER A 35 22.60 -0.52 6.65
C SER A 35 21.40 -0.72 5.73
N ARG A 36 21.10 0.30 4.91
CA ARG A 36 20.14 0.19 3.81
C ARG A 36 20.64 -0.65 2.63
N HIS A 37 21.95 -0.95 2.58
CA HIS A 37 22.54 -1.67 1.46
C HIS A 37 22.18 -3.15 1.51
N THR A 38 21.83 -3.72 0.35
CA THR A 38 21.45 -5.11 0.20
C THR A 38 22.32 -5.82 -0.85
N VAL A 39 22.23 -7.14 -0.89
CA VAL A 39 22.85 -8.01 -1.89
C VAL A 39 21.84 -9.08 -2.33
N LEU A 40 21.74 -9.30 -3.64
CA LEU A 40 21.02 -10.44 -4.22
C LEU A 40 21.94 -11.66 -4.20
N LEU A 41 21.45 -12.78 -3.67
CA LEU A 41 22.22 -14.01 -3.64
C LEU A 41 22.21 -14.74 -4.99
N ASP A 42 23.08 -15.74 -5.12
CA ASP A 42 23.28 -16.51 -6.36
C ASP A 42 22.03 -17.30 -6.79
N ASP A 43 21.03 -17.45 -5.91
CA ASP A 43 19.74 -18.04 -6.27
C ASP A 43 18.87 -17.13 -7.15
N GLY A 44 19.23 -15.86 -7.30
CA GLY A 44 18.51 -14.87 -8.11
C GLY A 44 17.22 -14.34 -7.49
N TRP A 45 16.93 -14.68 -6.22
CA TRP A 45 15.69 -14.30 -5.53
C TRP A 45 15.91 -13.73 -4.14
N THR A 46 16.80 -14.33 -3.35
CA THR A 46 17.00 -13.95 -1.96
C THR A 46 17.78 -12.65 -1.87
N VAL A 47 17.18 -11.64 -1.24
CA VAL A 47 17.84 -10.37 -0.92
C VAL A 47 18.20 -10.36 0.57
N LYS A 48 19.46 -10.07 0.89
CA LYS A 48 19.95 -9.91 2.28
C LYS A 48 20.51 -8.52 2.51
N THR A 49 20.51 -8.08 3.77
CA THR A 49 21.28 -6.91 4.21
C THR A 49 22.76 -7.18 3.99
N ARG A 50 23.49 -6.18 3.46
CA ARG A 50 24.92 -6.32 3.16
C ARG A 50 25.76 -6.48 4.43
N ASP A 51 25.29 -5.94 5.55
CA ASP A 51 25.97 -6.01 6.85
C ASP A 51 25.50 -7.19 7.73
N GLY A 52 24.60 -8.03 7.23
CA GLY A 52 24.06 -9.18 7.96
C GLY A 52 23.10 -8.83 9.11
N SER A 53 22.72 -7.56 9.25
CA SER A 53 21.75 -7.14 10.27
C SER A 53 20.34 -7.65 9.97
N TYR A 54 19.49 -7.71 11.00
CA TYR A 54 18.09 -8.10 10.83
C TYR A 54 17.31 -7.11 9.95
N SER A 55 16.35 -7.66 9.21
CA SER A 55 15.37 -6.91 8.44
C SER A 55 13.97 -7.39 8.79
N ALA A 56 13.01 -6.48 8.74
CA ALA A 56 11.60 -6.78 8.92
C ALA A 56 10.80 -6.20 7.75
N HIS A 57 9.77 -6.92 7.33
CA HIS A 57 8.87 -6.52 6.26
C HIS A 57 7.43 -6.63 6.75
N PHE A 58 6.61 -5.66 6.38
CA PHE A 58 5.16 -5.72 6.54
C PHE A 58 4.51 -5.07 5.33
N GLU A 59 3.31 -5.52 4.97
CA GLU A 59 2.60 -5.03 3.79
C GLU A 59 1.10 -4.90 4.05
N HIS A 60 0.53 -3.81 3.50
CA HIS A 60 -0.91 -3.68 3.30
C HIS A 60 -1.24 -3.28 1.87
N THR A 61 -2.32 -3.85 1.33
CA THR A 61 -2.93 -3.40 0.08
C THR A 61 -3.98 -2.34 0.39
N VAL A 62 -3.83 -1.14 -0.17
CA VAL A 62 -4.66 0.04 0.15
C VAL A 62 -5.35 0.56 -1.10
N ALA A 63 -6.68 0.60 -1.09
CA ALA A 63 -7.47 1.23 -2.14
C ALA A 63 -7.71 2.71 -1.84
N LEU A 64 -7.49 3.57 -2.83
CA LEU A 64 -7.85 4.99 -2.77
C LEU A 64 -9.28 5.20 -3.27
N THR A 65 -10.16 5.65 -2.38
CA THR A 65 -11.58 5.88 -2.69
C THR A 65 -11.94 7.36 -2.64
N ASP A 66 -13.19 7.71 -2.99
CA ASP A 66 -13.70 9.09 -2.83
C ASP A 66 -13.70 9.55 -1.37
N ASP A 67 -13.91 8.61 -0.45
CA ASP A 67 -14.15 8.88 0.97
C ASP A 67 -12.88 8.69 1.83
N GLY A 68 -11.74 8.39 1.18
CA GLY A 68 -10.45 8.13 1.85
C GLY A 68 -9.86 6.75 1.52
N PRO A 69 -8.72 6.38 2.13
CA PRO A 69 -8.13 5.07 1.97
C PRO A 69 -8.99 3.96 2.62
N TRP A 70 -8.96 2.79 2.00
CA TRP A 70 -9.44 1.53 2.56
C TRP A 70 -8.31 0.52 2.56
N VAL A 71 -7.90 0.06 3.75
CA VAL A 71 -6.85 -0.95 3.92
C VAL A 71 -7.47 -2.33 3.74
N LEU A 72 -7.38 -2.88 2.53
CA LEU A 72 -8.10 -4.09 2.12
C LEU A 72 -7.68 -5.34 2.90
N THR A 73 -6.46 -5.36 3.42
CA THR A 73 -5.90 -6.50 4.15
C THR A 73 -5.89 -6.31 5.67
N ALA A 74 -6.47 -5.23 6.20
CA ALA A 74 -6.72 -5.06 7.62
C ALA A 74 -8.10 -5.62 8.01
N LEU A 75 -8.21 -6.22 9.20
CA LEU A 75 -9.45 -6.85 9.67
C LEU A 75 -10.63 -5.88 9.79
N ASP A 76 -10.37 -4.63 10.17
CA ASP A 76 -11.34 -3.54 10.29
C ASP A 76 -11.29 -2.59 9.08
N GLY A 77 -10.60 -2.98 8.00
CA GLY A 77 -10.38 -2.10 6.86
C GLY A 77 -9.47 -0.89 7.14
N GLY A 78 -8.78 -0.85 8.29
CA GLY A 78 -7.94 0.25 8.74
C GLY A 78 -8.67 1.33 9.54
N GLU A 79 -9.94 1.12 9.89
CA GLU A 79 -10.80 2.10 10.57
C GLU A 79 -10.16 2.68 11.82
N ALA A 80 -9.79 1.83 12.78
CA ALA A 80 -9.32 2.27 14.09
C ALA A 80 -8.05 3.13 13.96
N LYS A 81 -7.09 2.67 13.14
CA LYS A 81 -5.81 3.37 12.99
C LYS A 81 -5.93 4.65 12.18
N LEU A 82 -6.74 4.65 11.12
CA LEU A 82 -6.97 5.86 10.32
C LEU A 82 -7.74 6.92 11.11
N ALA A 83 -8.69 6.51 11.95
CA ALA A 83 -9.39 7.40 12.87
C ALA A 83 -8.42 8.04 13.89
N GLU A 84 -7.51 7.26 14.49
CA GLU A 84 -6.46 7.76 15.39
C GLU A 84 -5.58 8.83 14.70
N LEU A 85 -5.28 8.63 13.41
CA LEU A 85 -4.50 9.57 12.60
C LEU A 85 -5.29 10.78 12.10
N GLY A 86 -6.58 10.88 12.42
CA GLY A 86 -7.48 11.93 11.93
C GLY A 86 -7.75 11.87 10.42
N ALA A 87 -7.48 10.71 9.80
CA ALA A 87 -7.72 10.49 8.38
C ALA A 87 -9.18 10.11 8.15
N ARG A 88 -9.77 10.62 7.05
CA ARG A 88 -11.07 10.12 6.58
C ARG A 88 -10.91 8.67 6.12
N TRP A 89 -11.87 7.82 6.45
CA TRP A 89 -11.88 6.40 6.13
C TRP A 89 -13.23 5.97 5.59
N ARG A 90 -13.24 4.98 4.68
CA ARG A 90 -14.43 4.19 4.41
C ARG A 90 -14.08 2.78 3.94
N GLY A 91 -14.25 1.80 4.83
CA GLY A 91 -14.39 0.39 4.47
C GLY A 91 -15.85 0.13 4.18
N ARG A 92 -16.20 -0.29 2.96
CA ARG A 92 -17.59 -0.70 2.71
C ARG A 92 -17.77 -2.11 3.29
N ALA A 93 -18.46 -2.20 4.43
CA ALA A 93 -19.17 -3.42 4.79
C ALA A 93 -20.12 -3.77 3.62
N LEU A 94 -20.09 -5.02 3.15
CA LEU A 94 -20.91 -5.52 2.05
C LEU A 94 -22.43 -5.55 2.35
N THR A 95 -22.90 -4.89 3.41
CA THR A 95 -24.29 -4.94 3.89
C THR A 95 -24.87 -3.52 3.97
N GLY A 96 -25.42 -3.05 2.85
CA GLY A 96 -26.24 -1.83 2.81
C GLY A 96 -26.75 -1.56 1.39
N PRO A 97 -28.03 -1.16 1.21
CA PRO A 97 -28.62 -1.06 -0.11
C PRO A 97 -27.89 -0.01 -0.95
N ALA A 98 -27.63 -0.35 -2.21
CA ALA A 98 -27.00 0.53 -3.18
C ALA A 98 -27.91 1.74 -3.44
N VAL A 99 -27.50 2.93 -2.99
CA VAL A 99 -28.11 4.19 -3.40
C VAL A 99 -27.56 4.55 -4.78
N GLY A 100 -28.44 4.56 -5.78
CA GLY A 100 -28.47 5.52 -6.88
C GLY A 100 -27.27 5.57 -7.83
N ASP A 101 -27.49 5.07 -9.03
CA ASP A 101 -26.61 5.07 -10.19
C ASP A 101 -26.15 6.47 -10.63
N SER A 102 -24.83 6.66 -10.73
CA SER A 102 -24.24 7.35 -11.88
C SER A 102 -23.00 6.56 -12.31
N ALA A 103 -23.13 5.86 -13.42
CA ALA A 103 -22.13 4.96 -13.95
C ALA A 103 -20.75 5.64 -14.09
N THR A 104 -19.76 5.12 -13.38
CA THR A 104 -18.38 5.09 -13.88
C THR A 104 -17.86 3.69 -13.63
N ARG A 105 -17.70 2.94 -14.72
CA ARG A 105 -17.15 1.57 -14.70
C ARG A 105 -15.68 1.66 -14.31
N VAL A 106 -15.38 1.60 -13.01
CA VAL A 106 -14.01 1.56 -12.51
C VAL A 106 -13.43 0.19 -12.84
N ARG A 107 -12.53 0.16 -13.82
CA ARG A 107 -11.66 -1.00 -14.04
C ARG A 107 -10.59 -0.94 -12.96
N HIS A 108 -10.69 -1.82 -11.96
CA HIS A 108 -9.67 -1.97 -10.92
C HIS A 108 -8.32 -2.27 -11.58
N ARG A 109 -7.30 -1.48 -11.26
CA ARG A 109 -5.90 -1.78 -11.55
C ARG A 109 -5.18 -1.82 -10.22
N VAL A 110 -4.63 -2.98 -9.91
CA VAL A 110 -3.83 -3.23 -8.71
C VAL A 110 -2.40 -2.90 -9.07
N ALA A 111 -1.77 -2.02 -8.30
CA ALA A 111 -0.34 -1.73 -8.38
C ALA A 111 0.31 -2.15 -7.06
N GLU A 112 1.33 -3.01 -7.13
CA GLU A 112 2.20 -3.39 -6.01
C GLU A 112 3.65 -3.32 -6.51
N VAL A 113 4.60 -3.05 -5.60
CA VAL A 113 5.84 -2.32 -5.87
C VAL A 113 7.06 -3.16 -5.49
N TRP A 114 7.87 -3.53 -6.48
CA TRP A 114 9.31 -3.75 -6.31
C TRP A 114 10.06 -2.89 -7.30
#